data_AF-A0A673KJI9-F1
#
_entry.id   AF-A0A673KJI9-F1
#
_cell.length_a   1.000
_cell.length_b   1.000
_cell.length_c   1.000
_cell.angle_alpha   90.00
_cell.angle_beta   90.00
_cell.angle_gamma   90.00
#
_symmetry.space_group_name_H-M   'P 1'
#
loop_
_entity.id
_entity.type
_entity.pdbx_description
1 polymer ?
#
loop_
_entity_poly.entity_id
_entity_poly.type
_entity_poly.pdbx_seq_one_letter_code
_entity_poly.pdbx_strand_id
1 'polypeptide(L)'
;MRQHVLWKTTMPLVRPFYPVSCNSSPVVIEVLSALGVGFVCANKAETTLVLDHDVPPENIILSGVCKQLSLIKHAAKTGINYLVCENEAELRKIARAHPEAKLLLQVSTEAQVEEASLTIGCSLKSCRHLLEMAKELSVNVVGVTFQVPASCRDPQTYTHALSDARCIFDMAKELGFDMKILDIGGGFSGSEFQLKQVHSIVRPLLEAYFPSASGVSVIAEPGHFFVFSSFTLAVNVIGKKAVYRDLHCSTHDELTPNDAPEFVYYMNDGVYGSFMGKLFGNVITTPSVHKMSLTLDEPVFSSSLWGPSCDPLERF
;
A
#
# COMPACT_ATOMS: atom_id res chain seq x y z
N MET A 1 -14.12 8.13 7.33
CA MET A 1 -14.32 9.58 7.65
C MET A 1 -13.20 10.18 8.50
N ARG A 2 -12.94 9.73 9.75
CA ARG A 2 -11.89 10.31 10.62
C ARG A 2 -10.50 10.40 9.95
N GLN A 3 -10.06 9.31 9.30
CA GLN A 3 -8.79 9.28 8.58
C GLN A 3 -8.72 10.30 7.42
N HIS A 4 -9.83 10.52 6.71
CA HIS A 4 -9.89 11.51 5.64
C HIS A 4 -9.74 12.94 6.17
N VAL A 5 -10.40 13.26 7.28
CA VAL A 5 -10.26 14.57 7.95
C VAL A 5 -8.82 14.78 8.42
N LEU A 6 -8.22 13.74 9.03
CA LEU A 6 -6.83 13.77 9.46
C LEU A 6 -5.88 14.03 8.29
N TRP A 7 -6.08 13.34 7.16
CA TRP A 7 -5.31 13.56 5.93
C TRP A 7 -5.43 15.00 5.43
N LYS A 8 -6.66 15.50 5.27
CA LYS A 8 -6.91 16.87 4.78
C LYS A 8 -6.29 17.94 5.70
N THR A 9 -6.28 17.70 7.00
CA THR A 9 -5.71 18.64 7.98
C THR A 9 -4.19 18.62 8.00
N THR A 10 -3.58 17.43 7.84
CA THR A 10 -2.12 17.25 7.95
C THR A 10 -1.41 17.46 6.61
N MET A 11 -2.00 17.00 5.51
CA MET A 11 -1.44 17.01 4.15
C MET A 11 -2.36 17.78 3.18
N PRO A 12 -2.66 19.08 3.42
CA PRO A 12 -3.65 19.81 2.63
C PRO A 12 -3.27 20.00 1.16
N LEU A 13 -1.97 19.98 0.85
CA LEU A 13 -1.43 20.15 -0.50
C LEU A 13 -1.35 18.83 -1.29
N VAL A 14 -1.62 17.68 -0.65
CA VAL A 14 -1.45 16.36 -1.26
C VAL A 14 -2.81 15.68 -1.37
N ARG A 15 -3.23 15.41 -2.62
CA ARG A 15 -4.49 14.75 -2.89
C ARG A 15 -4.36 13.23 -2.75
N PRO A 16 -5.20 12.56 -1.94
CA PRO A 16 -5.13 11.12 -1.80
C PRO A 16 -5.80 10.40 -2.98
N PHE A 17 -5.15 9.34 -3.46
CA PHE A 17 -5.68 8.31 -4.36
C PHE A 17 -5.61 6.96 -3.64
N TYR A 18 -6.72 6.27 -3.48
CA TYR A 18 -6.78 5.03 -2.72
C TYR A 18 -6.43 3.82 -3.60
N PRO A 19 -5.40 3.02 -3.25
CA PRO A 19 -5.14 1.73 -3.90
C PRO A 19 -6.23 0.72 -3.57
N VAL A 20 -7.02 0.34 -4.59
CA VAL A 20 -8.15 -0.60 -4.43
C VAL A 20 -7.67 -1.98 -3.98
N SER A 21 -6.44 -2.36 -4.36
CA SER A 21 -5.79 -3.59 -3.94
C SER A 21 -5.63 -3.74 -2.42
N CYS A 22 -5.69 -2.63 -1.66
CA CYS A 22 -5.60 -2.67 -0.20
C CYS A 22 -6.85 -3.26 0.46
N ASN A 23 -8.04 -2.88 -0.02
CA ASN A 23 -9.33 -3.43 0.38
C ASN A 23 -10.39 -3.06 -0.67
N SER A 24 -10.79 -4.03 -1.47
CA SER A 24 -11.75 -3.85 -2.58
C SER A 24 -13.21 -3.98 -2.17
N SER A 25 -13.53 -3.81 -0.88
CA SER A 25 -14.92 -3.80 -0.40
C SER A 25 -15.71 -2.67 -1.07
N PRO A 26 -16.85 -2.93 -1.73
CA PRO A 26 -17.67 -1.90 -2.38
C PRO A 26 -18.04 -0.75 -1.44
N VAL A 27 -18.34 -1.05 -0.17
CA VAL A 27 -18.66 -0.03 0.85
C VAL A 27 -17.49 0.91 1.11
N VAL A 28 -16.25 0.42 1.07
CA VAL A 28 -15.05 1.27 1.22
C VAL A 28 -14.93 2.19 0.01
N ILE A 29 -15.11 1.66 -1.19
CA ILE A 29 -15.04 2.44 -2.44
C ILE A 29 -16.14 3.51 -2.47
N GLU A 30 -17.36 3.16 -2.11
CA GLU A 30 -18.52 4.07 -2.04
C GLU A 30 -18.23 5.25 -1.09
N VAL A 31 -17.80 4.95 0.14
CA VAL A 31 -17.49 5.98 1.14
C VAL A 31 -16.33 6.87 0.70
N LEU A 32 -15.26 6.31 0.12
CA LEU A 32 -14.10 7.09 -0.34
C LEU A 32 -14.42 7.92 -1.59
N SER A 33 -15.25 7.40 -2.50
CA SER A 33 -15.76 8.12 -3.68
C SER A 33 -16.58 9.33 -3.24
N ALA A 34 -17.51 9.15 -2.29
CA ALA A 34 -18.31 10.24 -1.73
C ALA A 34 -17.47 11.32 -1.03
N LEU A 35 -16.27 10.97 -0.53
CA LEU A 35 -15.30 11.89 0.07
C LEU A 35 -14.37 12.56 -0.97
N GLY A 36 -14.54 12.27 -2.26
CA GLY A 36 -13.75 12.84 -3.37
C GLY A 36 -12.31 12.33 -3.45
N VAL A 37 -12.03 11.17 -2.85
CA VAL A 37 -10.72 10.50 -2.95
C VAL A 37 -10.57 9.90 -4.35
N GLY A 38 -9.40 10.02 -4.95
CA GLY A 38 -9.10 9.35 -6.23
C GLY A 38 -8.86 7.86 -6.02
N PHE A 39 -8.66 7.08 -7.08
CA PHE A 39 -8.43 5.65 -6.97
C PHE A 39 -7.25 5.20 -7.83
N VAL A 40 -6.47 4.26 -7.29
CA VAL A 40 -5.41 3.55 -8.01
C VAL A 40 -5.87 2.12 -8.22
N CYS A 41 -5.94 1.71 -9.48
CA CYS A 41 -6.36 0.38 -9.88
C CYS A 41 -5.20 -0.32 -10.60
N ALA A 42 -5.07 -1.63 -10.41
CA ALA A 42 -4.05 -2.47 -11.04
C ALA A 42 -4.63 -3.46 -12.06
N ASN A 43 -5.94 -3.70 -12.06
CA ASN A 43 -6.59 -4.67 -12.94
C ASN A 43 -8.00 -4.26 -13.39
N LYS A 44 -8.58 -5.09 -14.27
CA LYS A 44 -9.90 -4.83 -14.86
C LYS A 44 -11.04 -4.87 -13.83
N ALA A 45 -10.96 -5.76 -12.85
CA ALA A 45 -12.00 -5.88 -11.84
C ALA A 45 -12.06 -4.64 -10.95
N GLU A 46 -10.90 -4.12 -10.54
CA GLU A 46 -10.79 -2.89 -9.75
C GLU A 46 -11.27 -1.67 -10.53
N THR A 47 -10.85 -1.51 -11.78
CA THR A 47 -11.31 -0.40 -12.63
C THR A 47 -12.82 -0.44 -12.87
N THR A 48 -13.39 -1.62 -13.08
CA THR A 48 -14.85 -1.79 -13.22
C THR A 48 -15.57 -1.42 -11.93
N LEU A 49 -15.11 -1.94 -10.78
CA LEU A 49 -15.68 -1.66 -9.46
C LEU A 49 -15.72 -0.15 -9.16
N VAL A 50 -14.64 0.57 -9.46
CA VAL A 50 -14.53 2.00 -9.22
C VAL A 50 -15.45 2.80 -10.16
N LEU A 51 -15.52 2.43 -11.45
CA LEU A 51 -16.41 3.05 -12.42
C LEU A 51 -17.90 2.81 -12.08
N ASP A 52 -18.24 1.62 -11.58
CA ASP A 52 -19.60 1.27 -11.13
C ASP A 52 -20.05 2.07 -9.89
N HIS A 53 -19.15 2.83 -9.26
CA HIS A 53 -19.45 3.74 -8.13
C HIS A 53 -19.34 5.22 -8.55
N ASP A 54 -19.61 5.49 -9.82
CA ASP A 54 -19.68 6.83 -10.43
C ASP A 54 -18.41 7.67 -10.25
N VAL A 55 -17.26 7.01 -10.03
CA VAL A 55 -15.97 7.70 -9.97
C VAL A 55 -15.59 8.13 -11.38
N PRO A 56 -15.34 9.42 -11.61
CA PRO A 56 -15.05 9.90 -12.94
C PRO A 56 -13.63 9.46 -13.36
N PRO A 57 -13.41 9.07 -14.63
CA PRO A 57 -12.15 8.47 -15.09
C PRO A 57 -10.89 9.32 -14.85
N GLU A 58 -11.01 10.65 -14.76
CA GLU A 58 -9.90 11.55 -14.44
C GLU A 58 -9.38 11.40 -13.00
N ASN A 59 -10.16 10.77 -12.11
CA ASN A 59 -9.77 10.47 -10.74
C ASN A 59 -9.27 9.01 -10.59
N ILE A 60 -9.00 8.32 -11.70
CA ILE A 60 -8.50 6.95 -11.71
C ILE A 60 -7.10 6.90 -12.33
N ILE A 61 -6.16 6.29 -11.62
CA ILE A 61 -4.82 5.98 -12.11
C ILE A 61 -4.72 4.48 -12.30
N LEU A 62 -4.34 4.06 -13.50
CA LEU A 62 -4.03 2.66 -13.78
C LEU A 62 -2.54 2.40 -13.51
N SER A 63 -2.27 1.83 -12.35
CA SER A 63 -0.93 1.46 -11.89
C SER A 63 -0.57 0.02 -12.26
N GLY A 64 0.62 -0.42 -11.86
CA GLY A 64 1.16 -1.76 -12.07
C GLY A 64 2.31 -1.81 -13.07
N VAL A 65 3.27 -2.69 -12.76
CA VAL A 65 4.55 -2.93 -13.46
C VAL A 65 4.32 -3.31 -14.93
N CYS A 66 3.51 -4.35 -15.18
CA CYS A 66 3.28 -4.92 -16.51
C CYS A 66 1.78 -5.11 -16.77
N LYS A 67 1.17 -4.16 -17.49
CA LYS A 67 -0.26 -4.21 -17.84
C LYS A 67 -0.48 -5.09 -19.05
N GLN A 68 -1.51 -5.93 -18.98
CA GLN A 68 -1.98 -6.68 -20.13
C GLN A 68 -2.52 -5.73 -21.20
N LEU A 69 -2.31 -6.07 -22.48
CA LEU A 69 -2.79 -5.23 -23.59
C LEU A 69 -4.31 -5.04 -23.57
N SER A 70 -5.06 -6.06 -23.12
CA SER A 70 -6.51 -6.00 -22.92
C SER A 70 -6.92 -4.94 -21.89
N LEU A 71 -6.13 -4.78 -20.82
CA LEU A 71 -6.36 -3.79 -19.76
C LEU A 71 -6.10 -2.37 -20.27
N ILE A 72 -5.02 -2.16 -21.04
CA ILE A 72 -4.72 -0.86 -21.67
C ILE A 72 -5.85 -0.46 -22.64
N LYS A 73 -6.32 -1.40 -23.46
CA LYS A 73 -7.47 -1.17 -24.36
C LYS A 73 -8.76 -0.87 -23.60
N HIS A 74 -8.97 -1.53 -22.45
CA HIS A 74 -10.12 -1.26 -21.60
C HIS A 74 -10.05 0.14 -21.00
N ALA A 75 -8.88 0.58 -20.52
CA ALA A 75 -8.66 1.94 -20.02
C ALA A 75 -8.95 2.99 -21.11
N ALA A 76 -8.45 2.77 -22.34
CA ALA A 76 -8.75 3.63 -23.48
C ALA A 76 -10.26 3.73 -23.75
N LYS A 77 -10.97 2.59 -23.75
CA LYS A 77 -12.42 2.54 -24.00
C LYS A 77 -13.24 3.23 -22.91
N THR A 78 -12.78 3.18 -21.66
CA THR A 78 -13.47 3.74 -20.49
C THR A 78 -13.06 5.18 -20.17
N GLY A 79 -12.11 5.75 -20.93
CA GLY A 79 -11.62 7.11 -20.71
C GLY A 79 -10.62 7.27 -19.56
N ILE A 80 -10.10 6.16 -19.01
CA ILE A 80 -9.05 6.19 -18.00
C ILE A 80 -7.73 6.53 -18.71
N ASN A 81 -7.27 7.76 -18.50
CA ASN A 81 -6.14 8.31 -19.24
C ASN A 81 -4.83 8.30 -18.46
N TYR A 82 -4.85 8.24 -17.13
CA TYR A 82 -3.63 8.24 -16.32
C TYR A 82 -3.08 6.82 -16.15
N LEU A 83 -1.91 6.56 -16.73
CA LEU A 83 -1.26 5.25 -16.70
C LEU A 83 0.17 5.37 -16.16
N VAL A 84 0.56 4.43 -15.30
CA VAL A 84 1.96 4.33 -14.84
C VAL A 84 2.79 3.56 -15.87
N CYS A 85 4.00 4.02 -16.16
CA CYS A 85 4.93 3.38 -17.09
C CYS A 85 6.34 3.29 -16.48
N GLU A 86 6.97 2.12 -16.62
CA GLU A 86 8.27 1.81 -16.00
C GLU A 86 9.30 1.25 -16.98
N ASN A 87 8.91 0.91 -18.20
CA ASN A 87 9.85 0.32 -19.15
C ASN A 87 9.42 0.56 -20.60
N GLU A 88 10.38 0.36 -21.49
CA GLU A 88 10.25 0.62 -22.92
C GLU A 88 9.21 -0.29 -23.60
N ALA A 89 9.11 -1.55 -23.16
CA ALA A 89 8.11 -2.47 -23.70
C ALA A 89 6.69 -2.04 -23.34
N GLU A 90 6.49 -1.54 -22.12
CA GLU A 90 5.23 -0.98 -21.65
C GLU A 90 4.85 0.29 -22.42
N LEU A 91 5.80 1.21 -22.59
CA LEU A 91 5.61 2.43 -23.38
C LEU A 91 5.15 2.12 -24.81
N ARG A 92 5.78 1.15 -25.49
CA ARG A 92 5.38 0.74 -26.83
C ARG A 92 3.98 0.10 -26.86
N LYS A 93 3.60 -0.66 -25.83
CA LYS A 93 2.23 -1.20 -25.73
C LYS A 93 1.21 -0.09 -25.57
N ILE A 94 1.50 0.89 -24.71
CA ILE A 94 0.61 2.03 -24.47
C ILE A 94 0.48 2.88 -25.74
N ALA A 95 1.58 3.25 -26.39
CA ALA A 95 1.57 4.01 -27.65
C ALA A 95 0.65 3.39 -28.72
N ARG A 96 0.61 2.06 -28.80
CA ARG A 96 -0.22 1.33 -29.78
C ARG A 96 -1.69 1.20 -29.38
N ALA A 97 -1.99 1.07 -28.09
CA ALA A 97 -3.32 0.69 -27.61
C ALA A 97 -4.10 1.83 -26.95
N HIS A 98 -3.41 2.87 -26.46
CA HIS A 98 -3.98 4.05 -25.82
C HIS A 98 -3.09 5.27 -26.09
N PRO A 99 -3.14 5.83 -27.32
CA PRO A 99 -2.28 6.96 -27.72
C PRO A 99 -2.60 8.26 -26.98
N GLU A 100 -3.80 8.41 -26.43
CA GLU A 100 -4.21 9.58 -25.63
C GLU A 100 -3.84 9.45 -24.15
N ALA A 101 -3.15 8.37 -23.76
CA ALA A 101 -2.70 8.17 -22.40
C ALA A 101 -1.77 9.29 -21.92
N LYS A 102 -1.95 9.66 -20.66
CA LYS A 102 -1.12 10.58 -19.88
C LYS A 102 -0.28 9.76 -18.92
N LEU A 103 1.02 9.68 -19.19
CA LEU A 103 1.91 8.78 -18.46
C LEU A 103 2.50 9.42 -17.20
N LEU A 104 2.55 8.63 -16.13
CA LEU A 104 3.39 8.84 -14.96
C LEU A 104 4.56 7.87 -15.03
N LEU A 105 5.80 8.38 -15.00
CA LEU A 105 6.98 7.52 -14.96
C LEU A 105 7.23 7.01 -13.54
N GLN A 106 7.34 5.70 -13.36
CA GLN A 106 7.68 5.09 -12.08
C GLN A 106 9.18 5.12 -11.86
N VAL A 107 9.63 5.78 -10.80
CA VAL A 107 11.05 5.91 -10.46
C VAL A 107 11.40 4.94 -9.34
N SER A 108 12.56 4.32 -9.47
CA SER A 108 13.11 3.47 -8.41
C SER A 108 13.61 4.33 -7.26
N THR A 109 13.16 4.04 -6.04
CA THR A 109 13.75 4.61 -4.83
C THR A 109 14.76 3.64 -4.26
N GLU A 110 15.97 4.12 -3.94
CA GLU A 110 16.93 3.36 -3.13
C GLU A 110 16.47 3.34 -1.65
N ALA A 111 15.40 2.61 -1.37
CA ALA A 111 15.04 2.28 -0.01
C ALA A 111 15.95 1.12 0.43
N GLN A 112 16.79 1.33 1.44
CA GLN A 112 17.58 0.26 2.04
C GLN A 112 16.64 -0.71 2.78
N VAL A 113 16.06 -1.66 2.05
CA VAL A 113 15.28 -2.76 2.61
C VAL A 113 15.87 -4.06 2.10
N GLU A 114 16.11 -4.98 3.05
CA GLU A 114 16.82 -6.27 2.92
C GLU A 114 16.57 -7.02 1.60
N GLU A 115 17.70 -7.48 1.03
CA GLU A 115 18.06 -8.48 -0.01
C GLU A 115 17.03 -9.24 -0.89
N ALA A 116 15.72 -8.99 -0.83
CA ALA A 116 14.73 -9.73 -1.61
C ALA A 116 13.65 -8.87 -2.29
N SER A 117 13.69 -7.54 -2.17
CA SER A 117 12.71 -6.69 -2.85
C SER A 117 13.12 -6.44 -4.31
N LEU A 118 12.26 -6.87 -5.24
CA LEU A 118 12.36 -6.47 -6.65
C LEU A 118 12.36 -4.94 -6.70
N THR A 119 13.39 -4.34 -7.31
CA THR A 119 13.45 -2.90 -7.52
C THR A 119 12.36 -2.51 -8.51
N ILE A 120 11.31 -1.86 -7.99
CA ILE A 120 10.20 -1.34 -8.81
C ILE A 120 10.60 0.05 -9.31
N GLY A 121 10.42 0.29 -10.61
CA GLY A 121 10.69 1.58 -11.25
C GLY A 121 12.00 1.66 -12.02
N CYS A 122 12.20 2.79 -12.71
CA CYS A 122 13.36 3.04 -13.55
C CYS A 122 14.42 3.88 -12.83
N SER A 123 15.69 3.62 -13.15
CA SER A 123 16.78 4.54 -12.83
C SER A 123 16.61 5.89 -13.54
N LEU A 124 17.28 6.94 -13.05
CA LEU A 124 17.33 8.25 -13.71
C LEU A 124 17.79 8.17 -15.18
N LYS A 125 18.81 7.34 -15.47
CA LYS A 125 19.32 7.13 -16.84
C LYS A 125 18.24 6.52 -17.73
N SER A 126 17.53 5.52 -17.21
CA SER A 126 16.43 4.87 -17.92
C SER A 126 15.26 5.83 -18.14
N CYS A 127 14.97 6.71 -17.18
CA CYS A 127 13.91 7.72 -17.32
C CYS A 127 14.18 8.68 -18.49
N ARG A 128 15.44 9.13 -18.67
CA ARG A 128 15.80 9.98 -19.83
C ARG A 128 15.50 9.30 -21.15
N HIS A 129 15.95 8.05 -21.30
CA HIS A 129 15.68 7.23 -22.48
C HIS A 129 14.17 7.04 -22.73
N LEU A 130 13.40 6.77 -21.67
CA LEU A 130 11.94 6.64 -21.77
C LEU A 130 11.25 7.94 -22.21
N LEU A 131 11.72 9.11 -21.75
CA LEU A 131 11.19 10.40 -22.18
C LEU A 131 11.48 10.66 -23.66
N GLU A 132 12.70 10.38 -24.12
CA GLU A 132 13.10 10.52 -25.53
C GLU A 132 12.23 9.62 -26.42
N MET A 133 12.06 8.36 -26.02
CA MET A 133 11.17 7.42 -26.70
C MET A 133 9.70 7.85 -26.67
N ALA A 134 9.22 8.38 -25.56
CA ALA A 134 7.84 8.85 -25.46
C ALA A 134 7.60 10.01 -26.45
N LYS A 135 8.62 10.86 -26.67
CA LYS A 135 8.58 11.93 -27.65
C LYS A 135 8.50 11.37 -29.07
N GLU A 136 9.33 10.40 -29.41
CA GLU A 136 9.32 9.72 -30.71
C GLU A 136 7.98 9.04 -30.99
N LEU A 137 7.39 8.41 -29.97
CA LEU A 137 6.12 7.70 -30.06
C LEU A 137 4.91 8.63 -29.93
N SER A 138 5.11 9.93 -29.74
CA SER A 138 4.05 10.93 -29.53
C SER A 138 3.11 10.61 -28.36
N VAL A 139 3.63 9.99 -27.30
CA VAL A 139 2.89 9.71 -26.06
C VAL A 139 3.19 10.79 -25.03
N ASN A 140 2.15 11.29 -24.37
CA ASN A 140 2.30 12.39 -23.43
C ASN A 140 2.74 11.90 -22.05
N VAL A 141 3.86 12.40 -21.55
CA VAL A 141 4.32 12.16 -20.17
C VAL A 141 3.99 13.38 -19.32
N VAL A 142 3.18 13.19 -18.29
CA VAL A 142 2.60 14.27 -17.48
C VAL A 142 3.13 14.32 -16.05
N GLY A 143 3.95 13.36 -15.65
CA GLY A 143 4.40 13.32 -14.27
C GLY A 143 5.28 12.12 -13.92
N VAL A 144 5.53 12.02 -12.62
CA VAL A 144 6.42 11.03 -12.01
C VAL A 144 5.74 10.46 -10.78
N THR A 145 5.92 9.16 -10.55
CA THR A 145 5.50 8.45 -9.33
C THR A 145 6.67 7.68 -8.74
N PHE A 146 6.74 7.59 -7.42
CA PHE A 146 7.70 6.77 -6.69
C PHE A 146 7.02 6.14 -5.48
N GLN A 147 7.57 5.05 -4.95
CA GLN A 147 6.99 4.33 -3.82
C GLN A 147 7.95 4.27 -2.64
N VAL A 148 7.56 4.79 -1.49
CA VAL A 148 8.30 4.58 -0.23
C VAL A 148 7.56 3.51 0.60
N PRO A 149 8.19 2.36 0.89
CA PRO A 149 7.55 1.31 1.70
C PRO A 149 7.17 1.81 3.09
N ALA A 150 6.07 1.30 3.65
CA ALA A 150 5.65 1.67 5.03
C ALA A 150 6.67 1.23 6.10
N SER A 151 7.45 0.19 5.80
CA SER A 151 8.55 -0.30 6.64
C SER A 151 9.78 0.60 6.61
N CYS A 152 9.88 1.52 5.64
CA CYS A 152 11.02 2.43 5.53
C CYS A 152 11.03 3.41 6.70
N ARG A 153 12.10 3.37 7.49
CA ARG A 153 12.31 4.25 8.65
C ARG A 153 13.24 5.42 8.36
N ASP A 154 13.92 5.40 7.22
CA ASP A 154 14.90 6.42 6.85
C ASP A 154 14.22 7.63 6.18
N PRO A 155 14.24 8.81 6.81
CA PRO A 155 13.73 10.04 6.21
C PRO A 155 14.41 10.39 4.88
N GLN A 156 15.66 10.00 4.68
CA GLN A 156 16.43 10.37 3.48
C GLN A 156 15.86 9.74 2.21
N THR A 157 15.10 8.64 2.31
CA THR A 157 14.45 8.05 1.14
C THR A 157 13.49 9.03 0.46
N TYR A 158 12.72 9.81 1.22
CA TYR A 158 11.86 10.86 0.64
C TYR A 158 12.68 11.99 0.02
N THR A 159 13.80 12.38 0.66
CA THR A 159 14.71 13.40 0.13
C THR A 159 15.27 12.99 -1.23
N HIS A 160 15.80 11.78 -1.34
CA HIS A 160 16.36 11.27 -2.59
C HIS A 160 15.28 11.13 -3.66
N ALA A 161 14.13 10.53 -3.33
CA ALA A 161 13.04 10.33 -4.28
C ALA A 161 12.50 11.66 -4.84
N LEU A 162 12.34 12.70 -4.01
CA LEU A 162 11.88 14.02 -4.45
C LEU A 162 12.94 14.76 -5.27
N SER A 163 14.22 14.63 -4.92
CA SER A 163 15.32 15.17 -5.70
C SER A 163 15.40 14.51 -7.10
N ASP A 164 15.26 13.19 -7.16
CA ASP A 164 15.25 12.43 -8.41
C ASP A 164 14.04 12.79 -9.27
N ALA A 165 12.86 12.91 -8.65
CA ALA A 165 11.67 13.39 -9.35
C ALA A 165 11.89 14.79 -9.94
N ARG A 166 12.51 15.72 -9.20
CA ARG A 166 12.83 17.06 -9.71
C ARG A 166 13.74 16.99 -10.94
N CYS A 167 14.80 16.19 -10.87
CA CYS A 167 15.72 15.95 -11.99
C CYS A 167 14.97 15.44 -13.23
N ILE A 168 14.03 14.51 -13.06
CA ILE A 168 13.22 13.99 -14.17
C ILE A 168 12.29 15.05 -14.75
N PHE A 169 11.66 15.89 -13.92
CA PHE A 169 10.87 17.00 -14.43
C PHE A 169 11.71 17.99 -15.26
N ASP A 170 12.96 18.24 -14.86
CA ASP A 170 13.86 19.10 -15.62
C ASP A 170 14.24 18.47 -16.96
N MET A 171 14.61 17.18 -16.96
CA MET A 171 14.85 16.42 -18.20
C MET A 171 13.63 16.41 -19.12
N ALA A 172 12.43 16.26 -18.57
CA ALA A 172 11.19 16.26 -19.34
C ALA A 172 10.91 17.63 -19.96
N LYS A 173 11.17 18.71 -19.22
CA LYS A 173 11.04 20.08 -19.73
C LYS A 173 11.99 20.36 -20.90
N GLU A 174 13.23 19.89 -20.82
CA GLU A 174 14.20 20.00 -21.93
C GLU A 174 13.71 19.30 -23.21
N LEU A 175 13.01 18.17 -23.07
CA LEU A 175 12.41 17.41 -24.17
C LEU A 175 11.04 17.96 -24.60
N GLY A 176 10.58 19.04 -23.97
CA GLY A 176 9.33 19.73 -24.28
C GLY A 176 8.07 19.02 -23.78
N PHE A 177 8.17 18.29 -22.66
CA PHE A 177 7.01 17.82 -21.90
C PHE A 177 6.61 18.87 -20.86
N ASP A 178 5.31 18.98 -20.60
CA ASP A 178 4.76 19.81 -19.53
C ASP A 178 4.24 18.92 -18.39
N MET A 179 5.15 18.48 -17.52
CA MET A 179 4.79 17.65 -16.37
C MET A 179 4.08 18.48 -15.29
N LYS A 180 2.96 17.97 -14.80
CA LYS A 180 2.08 18.62 -13.81
C LYS A 180 1.72 17.72 -12.63
N ILE A 181 2.09 16.44 -12.63
CA ILE A 181 1.70 15.50 -11.57
C ILE A 181 2.93 14.93 -10.91
N LEU A 182 3.01 15.08 -9.59
CA LEU A 182 3.96 14.37 -8.75
C LEU A 182 3.18 13.45 -7.83
N ASP A 183 3.46 12.16 -7.90
CA ASP A 183 2.91 11.16 -7.01
C ASP A 183 3.98 10.66 -6.05
N ILE A 184 3.75 10.88 -4.75
CA ILE A 184 4.69 10.47 -3.69
C ILE A 184 4.44 9.03 -3.21
N GLY A 185 3.51 8.31 -3.84
CA GLY A 185 3.22 6.91 -3.57
C GLY A 185 2.57 6.67 -2.21
N GLY A 186 2.69 5.43 -1.73
CA GLY A 186 2.09 4.92 -0.51
C GLY A 186 3.02 4.95 0.72
N GLY A 187 2.91 3.91 1.56
CA GLY A 187 3.74 3.79 2.77
C GLY A 187 3.11 4.32 4.06
N PHE A 188 1.87 4.80 4.00
CA PHE A 188 1.15 5.36 5.15
C PHE A 188 0.47 4.26 5.98
N SER A 189 0.95 4.05 7.20
CA SER A 189 0.51 3.04 8.18
C SER A 189 -0.87 3.28 8.78
N GLY A 190 -1.44 4.49 8.70
CA GLY A 190 -2.69 4.85 9.40
C GLY A 190 -2.49 5.48 10.78
N SER A 191 -1.24 5.56 11.25
CA SER A 191 -0.90 6.31 12.46
C SER A 191 -0.79 7.81 12.18
N GLU A 192 -1.44 8.63 13.02
CA GLU A 192 -1.30 10.09 13.00
C GLU A 192 0.15 10.53 13.23
N PHE A 193 0.89 9.83 14.10
CA PHE A 193 2.29 10.13 14.38
C PHE A 193 3.15 9.98 13.12
N GLN A 194 3.00 8.86 12.40
CA GLN A 194 3.75 8.62 11.17
C GLN A 194 3.36 9.64 10.09
N LEU A 195 2.07 9.97 9.95
CA LEU A 195 1.62 10.97 8.97
C LEU A 195 2.26 12.35 9.23
N LYS A 196 2.30 12.81 10.49
CA LYS A 196 2.96 14.06 10.88
C LYS A 196 4.47 14.03 10.64
N GLN A 197 5.11 12.90 10.90
CA GLN A 197 6.54 12.73 10.62
C GLN A 197 6.82 12.85 9.12
N VAL A 198 6.08 12.12 8.27
CA VAL A 198 6.21 12.20 6.81
C VAL A 198 5.92 13.63 6.34
N HIS A 199 4.87 14.27 6.85
CA HIS A 199 4.57 15.67 6.52
C HIS A 199 5.74 16.61 6.81
N SER A 200 6.37 16.48 7.98
CA SER A 200 7.50 17.33 8.39
C SER A 200 8.73 17.20 7.48
N ILE A 201 8.92 16.02 6.87
CA ILE A 201 10.00 15.74 5.93
C ILE A 201 9.63 16.23 4.53
N VAL A 202 8.44 15.87 4.04
CA VAL A 202 8.02 16.09 2.65
C VAL A 202 7.67 17.55 2.39
N ARG A 203 7.04 18.26 3.32
CA ARG A 203 6.60 19.66 3.13
C ARG A 203 7.75 20.60 2.70
N PRO A 204 8.88 20.71 3.41
CA PRO A 204 9.96 21.62 3.01
C PRO A 204 10.58 21.21 1.66
N LEU A 205 10.64 19.91 1.36
CA LEU A 205 11.14 19.40 0.08
C LEU A 205 10.22 19.75 -1.09
N LEU A 206 8.90 19.64 -0.89
CA LEU A 206 7.92 20.08 -1.88
C LEU A 206 8.00 21.59 -2.12
N GLU A 207 8.15 22.40 -1.08
CA GLU A 207 8.33 23.86 -1.23
C GLU A 207 9.60 24.22 -2.01
N ALA A 208 10.68 23.47 -1.81
CA ALA A 208 11.95 23.69 -2.49
C ALA A 208 11.94 23.21 -3.96
N TYR A 209 11.46 22.01 -4.23
CA TYR A 209 11.54 21.37 -5.55
C TYR A 209 10.30 21.58 -6.44
N PHE A 210 9.13 21.74 -5.81
CA PHE A 210 7.82 21.82 -6.46
C PHE A 210 6.95 22.92 -5.84
N PRO A 211 7.42 24.19 -5.82
CA PRO A 211 6.67 25.29 -5.21
C PRO A 211 5.30 25.46 -5.87
N SER A 212 4.30 25.99 -5.16
CA SER A 212 2.93 26.12 -5.69
C SER A 212 2.85 26.93 -7.00
N ALA A 213 3.79 27.85 -7.23
CA ALA A 213 3.91 28.62 -8.47
C ALA A 213 4.26 27.76 -9.70
N SER A 214 4.79 26.55 -9.52
CA SER A 214 5.10 25.61 -10.60
C SER A 214 3.85 24.99 -11.25
N GLY A 215 2.70 25.06 -10.57
CA GLY A 215 1.45 24.45 -11.03
C GLY A 215 1.44 22.92 -10.95
N VAL A 216 2.38 22.30 -10.23
CA VAL A 216 2.44 20.85 -10.03
C VAL A 216 1.42 20.44 -8.97
N SER A 217 0.55 19.50 -9.32
CA SER A 217 -0.37 18.81 -8.42
C SER A 217 0.33 17.63 -7.77
N VAL A 218 0.35 17.62 -6.43
CA VAL A 218 0.94 16.53 -5.66
C VAL A 218 -0.16 15.55 -5.22
N ILE A 219 0.05 14.27 -5.48
CA ILE A 219 -0.84 13.18 -5.10
C ILE A 219 -0.08 12.15 -4.27
N ALA A 220 -0.80 11.27 -3.58
CA ALA A 220 -0.25 10.14 -2.83
C ALA A 220 -1.20 8.94 -2.89
N GLU A 221 -0.68 7.76 -2.56
CA GLU A 221 -1.38 6.48 -2.60
C GLU A 221 -1.65 5.85 -1.21
N PRO A 222 -2.37 6.51 -0.27
CA PRO A 222 -2.54 6.02 1.10
C PRO A 222 -3.57 4.88 1.22
N GLY A 223 -3.16 3.63 0.98
CA GLY A 223 -4.04 2.46 1.14
C GLY A 223 -4.34 2.11 2.61
N HIS A 224 -3.36 1.51 3.28
CA HIS A 224 -3.48 1.02 4.66
C HIS A 224 -3.98 2.12 5.62
N PHE A 225 -3.56 3.37 5.39
CA PHE A 225 -3.97 4.53 6.16
C PHE A 225 -5.49 4.70 6.28
N PHE A 226 -6.26 4.46 5.22
CA PHE A 226 -7.72 4.66 5.27
C PHE A 226 -8.46 3.53 5.99
N VAL A 227 -7.99 2.29 5.85
CA VAL A 227 -8.80 1.11 6.20
C VAL A 227 -8.32 0.37 7.44
N PHE A 228 -7.05 0.46 7.82
CA PHE A 228 -6.46 -0.42 8.86
C PHE A 228 -7.23 -0.42 10.19
N SER A 229 -7.55 0.76 10.71
CA SER A 229 -8.25 0.92 12.00
C SER A 229 -9.78 0.77 11.90
N SER A 230 -10.31 0.56 10.70
CA SER A 230 -11.76 0.52 10.45
C SER A 230 -12.36 -0.88 10.57
N PHE A 231 -11.53 -1.92 10.66
CA PHE A 231 -11.96 -3.32 10.70
C PHE A 231 -11.50 -3.98 12.01
N THR A 232 -12.38 -4.77 12.62
CA THR A 232 -12.04 -5.66 13.74
C THR A 232 -12.47 -7.07 13.34
N LEU A 233 -11.50 -7.98 13.29
CA LEU A 233 -11.76 -9.38 12.97
C LEU A 233 -12.20 -10.12 14.23
N ALA A 234 -13.37 -10.76 14.16
CA ALA A 234 -13.84 -11.68 15.20
C ALA A 234 -13.72 -13.12 14.68
N VAL A 235 -13.00 -13.94 15.42
CA VAL A 235 -12.81 -15.37 15.13
C VAL A 235 -13.45 -16.22 16.23
N ASN A 236 -13.91 -17.41 15.86
CA ASN A 236 -14.46 -18.36 16.82
C ASN A 236 -13.45 -19.48 17.09
N VAL A 237 -13.34 -19.87 18.36
CA VAL A 237 -12.61 -21.06 18.76
C VAL A 237 -13.44 -22.29 18.38
N ILE A 238 -12.94 -23.08 17.45
CA ILE A 238 -13.58 -24.30 16.94
C ILE A 238 -12.99 -25.58 17.53
N GLY A 239 -11.81 -25.49 18.13
CA GLY A 239 -11.14 -26.61 18.77
C GLY A 239 -10.27 -26.16 19.94
N LYS A 240 -10.11 -27.04 20.93
CA LYS A 240 -9.24 -26.81 22.09
C LYS A 240 -8.51 -28.11 22.41
N LYS A 241 -7.21 -28.02 22.68
CA LYS A 241 -6.38 -29.12 23.19
C LYS A 241 -5.61 -28.64 24.41
N ALA A 242 -5.56 -29.46 25.45
CA ALA A 242 -4.65 -29.28 26.56
C ALA A 242 -3.40 -30.12 26.30
N VAL A 243 -2.23 -29.49 26.38
CA VAL A 243 -0.92 -30.13 26.28
C VAL A 243 -0.32 -30.10 27.68
N TYR A 244 -0.31 -31.26 28.32
CA TYR A 244 0.39 -31.45 29.57
C TYR A 244 1.85 -31.75 29.25
N ARG A 245 2.79 -31.05 29.89
CA ARG A 245 4.21 -31.44 29.79
C ARG A 245 4.37 -32.73 30.58
N ASP A 246 4.82 -33.79 29.92
CA ASP A 246 5.04 -35.08 30.58
C ASP A 246 6.04 -34.91 31.73
N LEU A 247 5.63 -35.25 32.96
CA LEU A 247 6.55 -35.53 34.05
C LEU A 247 7.43 -36.71 33.62
N HIS A 248 8.66 -36.43 33.17
CA HIS A 248 9.70 -37.44 33.25
C HIS A 248 10.02 -37.65 34.73
N CYS A 249 9.44 -38.70 35.31
CA CYS A 249 9.79 -39.35 36.57
C CYS A 249 11.08 -38.83 37.26
N SER A 250 10.93 -37.92 38.23
CA SER A 250 11.83 -37.83 39.38
C SER A 250 10.99 -37.48 40.61
N THR A 251 10.98 -38.39 41.57
CA THR A 251 10.09 -38.42 42.76
C THR A 251 10.37 -37.35 43.81
N HIS A 252 11.11 -36.29 43.49
CA HIS A 252 11.40 -35.19 44.40
C HIS A 252 11.62 -33.93 43.59
N ASP A 253 10.58 -33.13 43.38
CA ASP A 253 10.69 -31.67 43.28
C ASP A 253 9.30 -31.05 43.41
N GLU A 254 9.22 -29.94 44.15
CA GLU A 254 7.99 -29.18 44.35
C GLU A 254 7.46 -28.67 43.01
N LEU A 255 6.16 -28.81 42.77
CA LEU A 255 5.48 -28.33 41.58
C LEU A 255 5.79 -26.84 41.39
N THR A 256 6.47 -26.51 40.29
CA THR A 256 6.76 -25.11 39.95
C THR A 256 5.60 -24.56 39.10
N PRO A 257 5.44 -23.22 38.98
CA PRO A 257 4.45 -22.63 38.06
C PRO A 257 4.60 -23.06 36.59
N ASN A 258 5.69 -23.77 36.25
CA ASN A 258 5.98 -24.34 34.94
C ASN A 258 5.29 -25.70 34.67
N ASP A 259 4.58 -26.28 35.63
CA ASP A 259 3.83 -27.54 35.47
C ASP A 259 2.39 -27.33 34.98
N ALA A 260 2.00 -26.07 34.70
CA ALA A 260 0.67 -25.74 34.21
C ALA A 260 0.46 -26.23 32.76
N PRO A 261 -0.75 -26.72 32.41
CA PRO A 261 -1.05 -27.16 31.05
C PRO A 261 -0.98 -26.00 30.07
N GLU A 262 -0.38 -26.26 28.90
CA GLU A 262 -0.44 -25.34 27.76
C GLU A 262 -1.74 -25.59 26.98
N PHE A 263 -2.47 -24.52 26.67
CA PHE A 263 -3.69 -24.63 25.88
C PHE A 263 -3.46 -24.25 24.42
N VAL A 264 -3.89 -25.12 23.52
CA VAL A 264 -3.87 -24.89 22.08
C VAL A 264 -5.30 -24.66 21.63
N TYR A 265 -5.57 -23.50 21.05
CA TYR A 265 -6.89 -23.16 20.51
C TYR A 265 -6.85 -23.10 18.99
N TYR A 266 -7.80 -23.76 18.34
CA TYR A 266 -7.97 -23.74 16.89
C TYR A 266 -9.10 -22.77 16.54
N MET A 267 -8.82 -21.87 15.60
CA MET A 267 -9.73 -20.84 15.13
C MET A 267 -10.30 -21.20 13.76
N ASN A 268 -11.42 -20.60 13.40
CA ASN A 268 -12.05 -20.77 12.09
C ASN A 268 -11.43 -19.91 10.97
N ASP A 269 -10.35 -19.17 11.24
CA ASP A 269 -9.61 -18.35 10.27
C ASP A 269 -8.11 -18.43 10.57
N GLY A 270 -7.28 -18.22 9.56
CA GLY A 270 -5.84 -18.52 9.59
C GLY A 270 -5.04 -17.72 8.56
N VAL A 271 -3.81 -18.16 8.28
CA VAL A 271 -2.87 -17.44 7.40
C VAL A 271 -3.26 -17.51 5.92
N TYR A 272 -4.08 -18.49 5.55
CA TYR A 272 -4.66 -18.55 4.19
C TYR A 272 -5.92 -17.70 4.02
N GLY A 273 -6.37 -17.05 5.10
CA GLY A 273 -7.49 -16.11 5.10
C GLY A 273 -7.05 -14.73 5.58
N SER A 274 -7.68 -14.23 6.64
CA SER A 274 -7.49 -12.84 7.09
C SER A 274 -6.10 -12.58 7.69
N PHE A 275 -5.40 -13.63 8.14
CA PHE A 275 -4.07 -13.49 8.76
C PHE A 275 -2.91 -13.65 7.75
N MET A 276 -3.19 -13.60 6.45
CA MET A 276 -2.16 -13.70 5.40
C MET A 276 -1.03 -12.68 5.54
N GLY A 277 -1.30 -11.52 6.17
CA GLY A 277 -0.27 -10.54 6.51
C GLY A 277 0.91 -11.12 7.28
N LYS A 278 0.72 -12.17 8.09
CA LYS A 278 1.79 -12.84 8.81
C LYS A 278 2.87 -13.42 7.91
N LEU A 279 2.47 -13.98 6.76
CA LEU A 279 3.41 -14.56 5.79
C LEU A 279 4.33 -13.49 5.19
N PHE A 280 3.89 -12.22 5.21
CA PHE A 280 4.65 -11.06 4.78
C PHE A 280 5.40 -10.36 5.92
N GLY A 281 5.47 -10.98 7.11
CA GLY A 281 6.16 -10.44 8.27
C GLY A 281 5.37 -9.36 9.03
N ASN A 282 4.07 -9.18 8.76
CA ASN A 282 3.27 -8.25 9.52
C ASN A 282 3.08 -8.75 10.95
N VAL A 283 3.24 -7.83 11.91
CA VAL A 283 2.96 -8.10 13.32
C VAL A 283 1.46 -8.30 13.50
N ILE A 284 1.08 -9.46 14.02
CA ILE A 284 -0.30 -9.70 14.45
C ILE A 284 -0.51 -9.05 15.81
N THR A 285 -1.56 -8.24 15.90
CA THR A 285 -1.96 -7.60 17.16
C THR A 285 -2.39 -8.63 18.19
N THR A 286 -2.10 -8.35 19.46
CA THR A 286 -2.49 -9.21 20.59
C THR A 286 -3.99 -9.50 20.57
N PRO A 287 -4.40 -10.78 20.70
CA PRO A 287 -5.81 -11.15 20.70
C PRO A 287 -6.53 -10.56 21.92
N SER A 288 -7.81 -10.21 21.75
CA SER A 288 -8.69 -9.77 22.83
C SER A 288 -9.93 -10.66 22.93
N VAL A 289 -10.36 -10.95 24.15
CA VAL A 289 -11.53 -11.81 24.38
C VAL A 289 -12.78 -10.94 24.41
N HIS A 290 -13.74 -11.19 23.50
CA HIS A 290 -14.96 -10.39 23.38
C HIS A 290 -15.93 -10.53 24.57
N LYS A 291 -15.92 -11.68 25.25
CA LYS A 291 -16.79 -11.99 26.37
C LYS A 291 -15.98 -12.44 27.58
N MET A 292 -15.38 -11.49 28.29
CA MET A 292 -14.81 -11.76 29.60
C MET A 292 -14.86 -10.47 30.44
N SER A 293 -15.72 -10.48 31.47
CA SER A 293 -15.49 -9.63 32.64
C SER A 293 -14.36 -10.32 33.40
N LEU A 294 -13.11 -10.02 33.04
CA LEU A 294 -11.95 -10.50 33.78
C LEU A 294 -12.09 -9.97 35.21
N THR A 295 -12.61 -10.78 36.13
CA THR A 295 -12.27 -10.60 37.53
C THR A 295 -10.75 -10.79 37.62
N LEU A 296 -10.06 -9.84 38.26
CA LEU A 296 -8.58 -9.79 38.28
C LEU A 296 -7.90 -11.08 38.77
N ASP A 297 -8.66 -12.00 39.37
CA ASP A 297 -8.18 -13.20 40.07
C ASP A 297 -8.32 -14.51 39.28
N GLU A 298 -8.69 -14.50 37.99
CA GLU A 298 -8.74 -15.74 37.21
C GLU A 298 -7.33 -16.21 36.77
N PRO A 299 -7.02 -17.52 36.88
CA PRO A 299 -5.72 -18.04 36.50
C PRO A 299 -5.49 -17.93 34.99
N VAL A 300 -4.34 -17.38 34.60
CA VAL A 300 -3.91 -17.26 33.21
C VAL A 300 -2.99 -18.44 32.87
N PHE A 301 -3.16 -19.00 31.66
CA PHE A 301 -2.38 -20.14 31.18
C PHE A 301 -1.64 -19.80 29.88
N SER A 302 -0.45 -20.37 29.71
CA SER A 302 0.27 -20.32 28.44
C SER A 302 -0.61 -20.91 27.34
N SER A 303 -0.79 -20.14 26.26
CA SER A 303 -1.73 -20.49 25.20
C SER A 303 -1.16 -20.17 23.82
N SER A 304 -1.45 -21.02 22.84
CA SER A 304 -1.17 -20.76 21.41
C SER A 304 -2.44 -20.82 20.58
N LEU A 305 -2.51 -19.97 19.55
CA LEU A 305 -3.64 -19.91 18.61
C LEU A 305 -3.23 -20.55 17.27
N TRP A 306 -4.12 -21.28 16.64
CA TRP A 306 -3.88 -21.97 15.39
C TRP A 306 -5.00 -21.72 14.39
N GLY A 307 -4.66 -21.61 13.12
CA GLY A 307 -5.64 -21.63 12.03
C GLY A 307 -6.24 -23.03 11.78
N PRO A 308 -7.20 -23.13 10.85
CA PRO A 308 -7.98 -24.35 10.62
C PRO A 308 -7.26 -25.41 9.74
N SER A 309 -6.18 -25.06 9.03
CA SER A 309 -5.63 -25.90 7.96
C SER A 309 -4.56 -26.91 8.39
N CYS A 310 -4.32 -27.08 9.69
CA CYS A 310 -3.27 -27.94 10.26
C CYS A 310 -1.84 -27.68 9.73
N ASP A 311 -1.59 -26.52 9.09
CA ASP A 311 -0.27 -26.13 8.61
C ASP A 311 0.55 -25.47 9.75
N PRO A 312 1.82 -25.86 9.96
CA PRO A 312 2.70 -25.22 10.96
C PRO A 312 2.83 -23.70 10.83
N LEU A 313 2.67 -23.15 9.62
CA LEU A 313 2.69 -21.71 9.36
C LEU A 313 1.50 -20.98 9.99
N GLU A 314 0.42 -21.68 10.36
CA GLU A 314 -0.79 -21.12 10.96
C GLU A 314 -0.73 -20.92 12.48
N ARG A 315 0.43 -21.08 13.12
CA ARG A 315 0.60 -20.90 14.57
C ARG A 315 0.83 -19.44 14.96
N PHE A 316 -0.10 -18.82 15.69
CA PHE A 316 -0.02 -17.43 16.16
C PHE A 316 0.43 -17.33 17.61
#